data_AF-A0A1V3IX42-F1
#
_entry.id   AF-A0A1V3IX42-F1
#
_cell.length_a   1.000
_cell.length_b   1.000
_cell.length_c   1.000
_cell.angle_alpha   90.00
_cell.angle_beta   90.00
_cell.angle_gamma   90.00
#
_symmetry.space_group_name_H-M   'P 1'
#
loop_
_entity.id
_entity.type
_entity.pdbx_description
1 polymer ?
#
loop_
_entity_poly.entity_id
_entity_poly.type
_entity_poly.pdbx_seq_one_letter_code
_entity_poly.pdbx_strand_id
1 'polypeptide(L)'
;MENDYIAEKLNTLKKEIENRPNKIQYSIDIHIKDLNECVNRRYSLQDIFNYLFNDEKQVTFKYFKNMLYRARKRLTRKTGGNNQPEKLIKTQPKTAHPVKKHNLFSILDEQEDKKELHDNRSDKQAVEDRFARLLAEKEKQNK
;
A
#
# COMPACT_ATOMS: atom_id res chain seq x y z
N MET A 1 -11.40 -17.38 -22.23
CA MET A 1 -9.97 -17.70 -22.07
C MET A 1 -9.16 -16.63 -21.33
N GLU A 2 -9.72 -15.45 -21.00
CA GLU A 2 -8.99 -14.44 -20.21
C GLU A 2 -8.97 -14.71 -18.70
N ASN A 3 -9.98 -15.40 -18.16
CA ASN A 3 -10.04 -15.75 -16.74
C ASN A 3 -9.01 -16.83 -16.37
N ASP A 4 -8.66 -17.70 -17.32
CA ASP A 4 -7.71 -18.80 -17.12
C ASP A 4 -6.28 -18.28 -16.90
N TYR A 5 -5.91 -17.21 -17.62
CA TYR A 5 -4.60 -16.56 -17.49
C TYR A 5 -4.35 -16.00 -16.08
N ILE A 6 -5.34 -15.33 -15.49
CA ILE A 6 -5.21 -14.72 -14.16
C ILE A 6 -5.18 -15.79 -13.07
N ALA A 7 -6.02 -16.82 -13.20
CA ALA A 7 -5.99 -17.97 -12.30
C ALA A 7 -4.62 -18.68 -12.36
N GLU A 8 -4.02 -18.79 -13.54
CA GLU A 8 -2.67 -19.34 -13.70
C GLU A 8 -1.61 -18.48 -12.99
N LYS A 9 -1.63 -17.16 -13.17
CA LYS A 9 -0.68 -16.24 -12.50
C LYS A 9 -0.80 -16.26 -10.98
N LEU A 10 -2.03 -16.26 -10.46
CA LEU A 10 -2.27 -16.36 -9.02
C LEU A 10 -1.84 -17.74 -8.48
N ASN A 11 -2.05 -18.83 -9.23
CA ASN A 11 -1.55 -20.15 -8.89
C ASN A 11 -0.01 -20.20 -8.86
N THR A 12 0.66 -19.56 -9.83
CA THR A 12 2.12 -19.48 -9.85
C THR A 12 2.63 -18.77 -8.59
N LEU A 13 2.06 -17.60 -8.28
CA LEU A 13 2.43 -16.85 -7.08
C LEU A 13 2.18 -17.66 -5.80
N LYS A 14 1.04 -18.35 -5.71
CA LYS A 14 0.72 -19.21 -4.58
C LYS A 14 1.77 -20.30 -4.37
N LYS A 15 2.15 -21.02 -5.44
CA LYS A 15 3.20 -22.04 -5.39
C LYS A 15 4.56 -21.46 -5.01
N GLU A 16 4.91 -20.26 -5.46
CA GLU A 16 6.17 -19.64 -5.05
C GLU A 16 6.20 -19.31 -3.55
N ILE A 17 5.08 -18.83 -3.02
CA ILE A 17 4.91 -18.53 -1.60
C ILE A 17 5.04 -19.82 -0.78
N GLU A 18 4.33 -20.88 -1.17
CA GLU A 18 4.37 -22.20 -0.53
C GLU A 18 5.79 -22.80 -0.55
N ASN A 19 6.51 -22.66 -1.67
CA ASN A 19 7.89 -23.15 -1.81
C ASN A 19 8.91 -22.31 -1.03
N ARG A 20 8.62 -21.02 -0.76
CA ARG A 20 9.54 -20.08 -0.14
C ARG A 20 8.83 -19.18 0.88
N PRO A 21 8.34 -19.74 2.00
CA PRO A 21 7.59 -18.99 3.01
C PRO A 21 8.42 -17.87 3.68
N ASN A 22 9.75 -18.00 3.70
CA ASN A 22 10.63 -16.95 4.23
C ASN A 22 10.87 -15.79 3.25
N LYS A 23 10.41 -15.90 1.99
CA LYS A 23 10.69 -14.92 0.92
C LYS A 23 9.41 -14.39 0.26
N ILE A 24 8.28 -14.39 0.97
CA ILE A 24 6.97 -13.95 0.46
C ILE A 24 7.04 -12.57 -0.20
N GLN A 25 7.68 -11.59 0.45
CA GLN A 25 7.84 -10.24 -0.11
C GLN A 25 8.54 -10.24 -1.49
N TYR A 26 9.51 -11.13 -1.70
CA TYR A 26 10.22 -11.22 -2.98
C TYR A 26 9.30 -11.75 -4.09
N SER A 27 8.49 -12.77 -3.82
CA SER A 27 7.49 -13.26 -4.76
C SER A 27 6.42 -12.21 -5.06
N ILE A 28 5.96 -11.47 -4.05
CA ILE A 28 5.05 -10.32 -4.25
C ILE A 28 5.70 -9.23 -5.13
N ASP A 29 6.98 -8.92 -4.94
CA ASP A 29 7.69 -7.93 -5.75
C ASP A 29 7.77 -8.33 -7.23
N ILE A 30 7.99 -9.61 -7.53
CA ILE A 30 8.05 -10.13 -8.90
C ILE A 30 6.67 -10.03 -9.57
N HIS A 31 5.62 -10.43 -8.86
CA HIS A 31 4.27 -10.57 -9.39
C HIS A 31 3.39 -9.33 -9.18
N ILE A 32 3.93 -8.20 -8.73
CA ILE A 32 3.14 -6.99 -8.42
C ILE A 32 2.34 -6.47 -9.63
N LYS A 33 2.84 -6.67 -10.85
CA LYS A 33 2.12 -6.30 -12.09
C LYS A 33 0.91 -7.20 -12.33
N ASP A 34 1.09 -8.51 -12.17
CA ASP A 34 0.01 -9.50 -12.30
C ASP A 34 -1.07 -9.25 -11.24
N LEU A 35 -0.66 -8.94 -10.00
CA LEU A 35 -1.58 -8.59 -8.91
C LEU A 35 -2.36 -7.29 -9.20
N ASN A 36 -1.73 -6.29 -9.80
CA ASN A 36 -2.42 -5.07 -10.24
C ASN A 36 -3.44 -5.38 -11.36
N GLU A 37 -3.12 -6.29 -12.27
CA GLU A 37 -4.05 -6.75 -13.31
C GLU A 37 -5.25 -7.48 -12.71
N CYS A 38 -5.06 -8.31 -11.68
CA CYS A 38 -6.15 -8.96 -10.94
C CYS A 38 -7.13 -7.92 -10.38
N VAL A 39 -6.62 -6.88 -9.73
CA VAL A 39 -7.46 -5.81 -9.17
C VAL A 39 -8.21 -5.05 -10.28
N ASN A 40 -7.54 -4.74 -11.39
CA ASN A 40 -8.18 -4.10 -12.54
C ASN A 40 -9.32 -4.93 -13.15
N ARG A 41 -9.24 -6.26 -13.02
CA ARG A 41 -10.27 -7.23 -13.44
C ARG A 41 -11.32 -7.52 -12.37
N ARG A 42 -11.42 -6.67 -11.35
CA ARG A 42 -12.43 -6.70 -10.26
C ARG A 42 -12.24 -7.78 -9.20
N TYR A 43 -11.08 -8.42 -9.13
CA TYR A 43 -10.75 -9.22 -7.95
C TYR A 43 -10.46 -8.29 -6.77
N SER A 44 -11.15 -8.49 -5.65
CA SER A 44 -10.86 -7.69 -4.47
C SER A 44 -9.51 -8.09 -3.86
N LEU A 45 -8.88 -7.16 -3.15
CA LEU A 45 -7.66 -7.47 -2.39
C LEU A 45 -7.90 -8.57 -1.36
N GLN A 46 -9.11 -8.64 -0.80
CA GLN A 46 -9.47 -9.65 0.17
C GLN A 46 -9.55 -11.03 -0.49
N ASP A 47 -10.12 -11.12 -1.70
CA ASP A 47 -10.21 -12.39 -2.42
C ASP A 47 -8.82 -12.90 -2.83
N ILE A 48 -7.96 -12.00 -3.31
CA ILE A 48 -6.57 -12.32 -3.63
C ILE A 48 -5.84 -12.81 -2.36
N PHE A 49 -6.02 -12.11 -1.24
CA PHE A 49 -5.42 -12.50 0.03
C PHE A 49 -5.90 -13.88 0.49
N ASN A 50 -7.22 -14.10 0.52
CA ASN A 50 -7.81 -15.37 0.90
C ASN A 50 -7.33 -16.49 -0.03
N TYR A 51 -7.23 -16.24 -1.34
CA TYR A 51 -6.75 -17.23 -2.28
C TYR A 51 -5.29 -17.65 -2.02
N LEU A 52 -4.42 -16.67 -1.75
CA LEU A 52 -2.99 -16.88 -1.53
C LEU A 52 -2.66 -17.46 -0.16
N PHE A 53 -3.40 -17.08 0.89
CA PHE A 53 -3.07 -17.37 2.29
C PHE A 53 -4.21 -18.08 3.04
N ASN A 54 -5.12 -18.76 2.31
CA ASN A 54 -6.40 -19.30 2.81
C ASN A 54 -6.32 -20.04 4.15
N ASP A 55 -5.20 -20.71 4.41
CA ASP A 55 -4.97 -21.53 5.61
C ASP A 55 -3.78 -21.08 6.47
N GLU A 56 -3.06 -20.03 6.06
CA GLU A 56 -1.85 -19.57 6.74
C GLU A 56 -2.15 -18.46 7.75
N LYS A 57 -2.32 -18.83 9.02
CA LYS A 57 -2.48 -17.88 10.14
C LYS A 57 -1.31 -16.89 10.31
N GLN A 58 -0.18 -17.12 9.63
CA GLN A 58 1.04 -16.32 9.79
C GLN A 58 0.97 -14.97 9.07
N VAL A 59 0.20 -14.85 7.99
CA VAL A 59 0.13 -13.63 7.19
C VAL A 59 -1.19 -12.92 7.45
N THR A 60 -1.14 -11.77 8.10
CA THR A 60 -2.34 -10.93 8.27
C THR A 60 -2.63 -10.13 7.01
N PHE A 61 -3.90 -9.82 6.75
CA PHE A 61 -4.29 -8.96 5.63
C PHE A 61 -3.62 -7.58 5.68
N LYS A 62 -3.43 -7.02 6.88
CA LYS A 62 -2.67 -5.78 7.10
C LYS A 62 -1.22 -5.92 6.63
N TYR A 63 -0.57 -7.03 6.97
CA TYR A 63 0.80 -7.29 6.52
C TYR A 63 0.87 -7.46 5.00
N PHE A 64 -0.08 -8.17 4.39
CA PHE A 64 -0.19 -8.29 2.94
C PHE A 64 -0.31 -6.94 2.24
N LYS A 65 -1.18 -6.03 2.70
CA LYS A 65 -1.28 -4.66 2.16
C LYS A 65 0.05 -3.91 2.23
N ASN A 66 0.76 -4.01 3.35
CA ASN A 66 2.08 -3.40 3.51
C ASN A 66 3.10 -3.98 2.51
N MET A 67 3.03 -5.27 2.21
CA MET A 67 3.90 -5.90 1.21
C MET A 67 3.64 -5.36 -0.20
N LEU A 68 2.36 -5.17 -0.58
CA LEU A 68 1.98 -4.56 -1.87
C LEU A 68 2.46 -3.11 -1.97
N TYR A 69 2.33 -2.33 -0.89
CA TYR A 69 2.83 -0.96 -0.83
C TYR A 69 4.35 -0.89 -1.04
N ARG A 70 5.11 -1.78 -0.37
CA ARG A 70 6.56 -1.88 -0.52
C ARG A 70 6.96 -2.29 -1.94
N ALA A 71 6.27 -3.27 -2.51
CA ALA A 71 6.49 -3.75 -3.88
C ALA A 71 6.28 -2.63 -4.90
N ARG A 72 5.18 -1.87 -4.76
CA ARG A 72 4.92 -0.67 -5.57
C ARG A 72 6.06 0.35 -5.47
N LYS A 73 6.48 0.69 -4.24
CA LYS A 73 7.55 1.68 -4.02
C LYS A 73 8.88 1.23 -4.64
N ARG A 74 9.17 -0.07 -4.64
CA ARG A 74 10.35 -0.64 -5.31
C ARG A 74 10.22 -0.60 -6.83
N LEU A 75 9.02 -0.89 -7.35
CA LEU A 75 8.72 -0.79 -8.78
C LEU A 75 8.95 0.63 -9.28
N THR A 76 8.41 1.65 -8.61
CA THR A 76 8.57 3.05 -9.00
C THR A 76 10.00 3.57 -8.84
N ARG A 77 10.74 3.10 -7.82
CA ARG A 77 12.18 3.42 -7.65
C ARG A 77 13.06 2.87 -8.78
N LYS A 78 12.75 1.69 -9.31
CA LYS A 78 13.50 1.12 -10.45
C LYS A 78 13.26 1.87 -11.76
N THR A 79 12.12 2.54 -11.89
CA THR A 79 11.78 3.36 -13.06
C THR A 79 12.25 4.81 -12.94
N GLY A 80 12.56 5.26 -11.71
CA GLY A 80 12.88 6.65 -11.39
C GLY A 80 14.32 6.88 -10.98
N GLY A 81 15.22 7.01 -11.96
CA GLY A 81 16.30 7.99 -11.80
C GLY A 81 15.67 9.38 -11.75
N ASN A 82 15.85 10.10 -10.64
CA ASN A 82 15.57 11.54 -10.48
C ASN A 82 14.16 12.09 -10.80
N ASN A 83 13.07 11.40 -10.44
CA ASN A 83 11.80 12.11 -10.23
C ASN A 83 11.49 12.18 -8.74
N GLN A 84 11.83 13.34 -8.15
CA GLN A 84 11.14 13.84 -6.97
C GLN A 84 9.62 13.72 -7.20
N PRO A 85 8.79 13.55 -6.16
CA PRO A 85 7.36 13.70 -6.33
C PRO A 85 7.14 15.13 -6.83
N GLU A 86 6.78 15.29 -8.11
CA GLU A 86 6.35 16.58 -8.64
C GLU A 86 5.32 17.13 -7.66
N LYS A 87 5.66 18.27 -7.04
CA LYS A 87 4.67 19.07 -6.33
C LYS A 87 3.55 19.32 -7.32
N LEU A 88 2.40 18.68 -7.10
CA LEU A 88 1.15 18.93 -7.80
C LEU A 88 0.87 20.44 -7.76
N ILE A 89 1.18 21.12 -8.86
CA ILE A 89 0.76 22.49 -9.11
C ILE A 89 -0.76 22.43 -9.22
N LYS A 90 -1.45 23.14 -8.32
CA LYS A 90 -2.90 23.31 -8.33
C LYS A 90 -3.31 24.00 -9.63
N THR A 91 -3.85 23.25 -10.58
CA THR A 91 -4.71 23.79 -11.63
C THR A 91 -5.97 22.95 -11.68
N GLN A 92 -7.01 23.44 -10.98
CA GLN A 92 -8.36 23.05 -11.32
C GLN A 92 -8.68 23.58 -12.74
N PRO A 93 -9.32 22.74 -13.56
CA PRO A 93 -10.63 23.16 -14.05
C PRO A 93 -11.70 22.08 -13.87
N LYS A 94 -12.94 22.57 -13.93
CA LYS A 94 -14.21 21.93 -13.56
C LYS A 94 -14.55 20.71 -14.43
N THR A 95 -15.30 19.80 -13.79
CA THR A 95 -16.23 18.81 -14.37
C THR A 95 -15.64 17.76 -15.32
N ALA A 96 -15.02 16.74 -14.73
CA ALA A 96 -15.17 15.38 -15.20
C ALA A 96 -15.24 14.50 -13.95
N HIS A 97 -16.35 13.80 -13.72
CA HIS A 97 -16.38 12.75 -12.71
C HIS A 97 -15.25 11.78 -13.06
N PRO A 98 -14.23 11.60 -12.18
CA PRO A 98 -13.19 10.64 -12.47
C PRO A 98 -13.87 9.28 -12.40
N VAL A 99 -13.93 8.58 -13.53
CA VAL A 99 -14.17 7.14 -13.55
C VAL A 99 -13.05 6.56 -12.69
N LYS A 100 -13.35 6.30 -11.40
CA LYS A 100 -12.42 5.66 -10.46
C LYS A 100 -12.10 4.30 -11.05
N LYS A 101 -11.04 4.22 -11.86
CA LYS A 101 -10.37 2.96 -12.14
C LYS A 101 -9.76 2.54 -10.81
N HIS A 102 -10.50 1.72 -10.05
CA HIS A 102 -10.03 1.07 -8.84
C HIS A 102 -8.87 0.14 -9.20
N ASN A 103 -7.69 0.72 -9.41
CA ASN A 103 -6.45 -0.02 -9.59
C ASN A 103 -5.79 -0.25 -8.23
N LEU A 104 -4.91 -1.25 -8.13
CA LEU A 104 -4.26 -1.63 -6.87
C LEU A 104 -3.56 -0.43 -6.22
N PHE A 105 -2.97 0.42 -7.04
CA PHE A 105 -2.19 1.57 -6.59
C PHE A 105 -3.08 2.65 -5.97
N SER A 106 -4.24 2.96 -6.55
CA SER A 106 -5.22 3.90 -6.00
C SER A 106 -5.76 3.44 -4.65
N ILE A 107 -5.98 2.13 -4.45
CA ILE A 107 -6.41 1.58 -3.16
C ILE A 107 -5.33 1.73 -2.08
N LEU A 108 -4.06 1.64 -2.46
CA LEU A 108 -2.93 1.83 -1.54
C LEU A 108 -2.67 3.32 -1.22
N ASP A 109 -3.02 4.24 -2.12
CA ASP A 109 -2.84 5.68 -1.92
C ASP A 109 -3.81 6.26 -0.87
N GLU A 110 -5.03 5.72 -0.74
CA GLU A 110 -5.98 6.12 0.32
C GLU A 110 -5.43 5.87 1.75
N GLN A 111 -4.33 5.13 1.88
CA GLN A 111 -3.63 4.92 3.15
C GLN A 111 -2.67 6.07 3.52
N GLU A 112 -2.29 6.95 2.57
CA GLU A 112 -1.34 8.05 2.81
C GLU A 112 -1.91 9.23 3.60
N ASP A 113 -3.23 9.38 3.72
CA ASP A 113 -3.87 10.55 4.33
C ASP A 113 -3.74 10.64 5.88
N LYS A 114 -3.01 9.70 6.50
CA LYS A 114 -2.65 9.74 7.92
C LYS A 114 -1.14 9.82 8.15
N LYS A 115 -0.42 10.62 7.36
CA LYS A 115 0.95 11.01 7.74
C LYS A 115 0.87 12.00 8.91
N GLU A 116 1.00 11.50 10.15
CA GLU A 116 1.42 12.34 11.25
C GLU A 116 2.73 13.04 10.84
N LEU A 117 2.68 14.37 10.80
CA LEU A 117 3.82 15.20 10.47
C LEU A 117 4.81 15.09 11.64
N HIS A 118 5.77 14.17 11.56
CA HIS A 118 6.82 14.05 12.58
C HIS A 118 7.68 15.31 12.56
N ASP A 119 7.60 16.07 13.65
CA ASP A 119 8.46 17.23 13.88
C ASP A 119 9.82 16.75 14.42
N ASN A 120 10.85 16.82 13.57
CA ASN A 120 12.23 16.45 13.92
C ASN A 120 13.06 17.65 14.42
N ARG A 121 12.45 18.82 14.62
CA ARG A 121 13.16 19.98 15.14
C ARG A 121 13.57 19.73 16.60
N SER A 122 14.75 20.20 17.00
CA SER A 122 15.32 20.02 18.35
C SER A 122 15.47 21.33 19.11
N ASP A 123 14.92 22.43 18.58
CA ASP A 123 14.91 23.72 19.24
C ASP A 123 13.94 23.73 20.42
N LYS A 124 14.18 24.66 21.36
CA LYS A 124 13.43 24.76 22.62
C LYS A 124 11.92 24.86 22.38
N GLN A 125 11.50 25.60 21.36
CA GLN A 125 10.08 25.75 21.00
C GLN A 125 9.45 24.41 20.58
N ALA A 126 10.14 23.60 19.77
CA ALA A 126 9.64 22.29 19.36
C ALA A 126 9.55 21.28 20.52
N VAL A 127 10.34 21.46 21.59
CA VAL A 127 10.22 20.66 22.81
C VAL A 127 8.96 21.07 23.59
N GLU A 128 8.75 22.37 23.79
CA GLU A 128 7.57 22.92 24.47
C GLU A 128 6.27 22.54 23.75
N ASP A 129 6.24 22.64 22.42
CA ASP A 129 5.08 22.27 21.60
C ASP A 129 4.76 20.76 21.71
N ARG A 130 5.77 19.89 21.79
CA ARG A 130 5.58 18.44 21.98
C ARG A 130 5.05 18.12 23.38
N PHE A 131 5.57 18.80 24.41
CA PHE A 131 5.07 18.65 25.78
C PHE A 131 3.61 19.08 25.90
N ALA A 132 3.22 20.21 25.30
CA ALA A 132 1.84 20.69 25.31
C ALA A 132 0.87 19.71 24.63
N ARG A 133 1.27 19.09 23.51
CA ARG A 133 0.46 18.07 22.82
C ARG A 133 0.29 16.81 23.67
N LEU A 134 1.36 16.31 24.28
CA LEU A 134 1.30 15.13 25.16
C LEU A 134 0.38 15.34 26.37
N LEU A 135 0.39 16.55 26.95
CA LEU A 135 -0.54 16.93 28.03
C LEU A 135 -2.00 16.92 27.55
N ALA A 136 -2.28 17.53 26.40
CA ALA A 136 -3.63 17.57 25.84
C ALA A 136 -4.17 16.18 25.45
N GLU A 137 -3.30 15.26 25.00
CA GLU A 137 -3.66 13.87 24.71
C GLU A 137 -3.96 13.07 25.98
N LYS A 138 -3.16 13.27 27.05
CA LYS A 138 -3.41 12.67 28.37
C LYS A 138 -4.74 13.11 28.96
N GLU A 139 -5.09 14.38 28.84
CA GLU A 139 -6.39 14.91 29.32
C GLU A 139 -7.57 14.34 28.54
N LYS A 140 -7.42 14.08 27.24
CA LYS A 140 -8.45 13.46 26.40
C LYS A 140 -8.64 11.96 26.67
N GLN A 141 -7.61 11.26 27.17
CA GLN A 141 -7.69 9.83 27.51
C GLN A 141 -8.28 9.58 28.91
N ASN A 142 -8.32 10.60 29.78
CA ASN A 142 -8.87 10.53 31.13
C ASN A 142 -10.33 11.09 31.24
N LYS A 143 -10.99 11.33 30.11
CA LYS A 143 -12.42 11.63 30.01
C LYS A 143 -13.14 10.49 29.31
#